data_AF-A0A9K3HPF5-F1
#
_entry.id   AF-A0A9K3HPF5-F1
#
_cell.length_a   1.000
_cell.length_b   1.000
_cell.length_c   1.000
_cell.angle_alpha   90.00
_cell.angle_beta   90.00
_cell.angle_gamma   90.00
#
_symmetry.space_group_name_H-M   'P 1'
#
loop_
_entity.id
_entity.type
_entity.pdbx_description
1 polymer ?
#
loop_
_entity_poly.entity_id
_entity_poly.type
_entity_poly.pdbx_seq_one_letter_code
_entity_poly.pdbx_strand_id
1 'polypeptide(L)'
;MYALTYCILDENYANMEPFKEIIPFLKESRITKALMENHKCYESHVRMFWKSVRYDEKEKTIYSAVQKKDENGQDIDVEVKFTVAEVRRVLDLKDSDDDPIIIPERLSKGLWFRMGYTGHVNDKYLKSRFCRPYKFVVHCVVQALSHRKGAYDETPDYIMNIITCLVLNRPYNISQVLFNHMIDNIKGEKYIMYPRFIQMLLDDQVPNLPKDPVDELKLQHMSSDTLNRLNKYKDLIEDQEPRVKGMIEKLKNPDYVALENDEWRHENNNSEARD
;
A
#
# COMPACT_ATOMS: atom_id res chain seq x y z
N MET A 1 12.55 -6.55 2.10
CA MET A 1 11.45 -7.09 2.93
C MET A 1 10.58 -5.88 3.25
N TYR A 2 9.65 -5.50 2.36
CA TYR A 2 8.97 -4.20 2.47
C TYR A 2 7.71 -4.25 3.35
N ALA A 3 7.10 -5.42 3.52
CA ALA A 3 5.86 -5.57 4.27
C ALA A 3 6.01 -5.69 5.81
N LEU A 4 7.19 -5.37 6.36
CA LEU A 4 7.39 -5.13 7.80
C LEU A 4 7.43 -3.64 8.13
N THR A 5 7.05 -2.76 7.21
CA THR A 5 7.07 -1.32 7.44
C THR A 5 5.66 -0.78 7.64
N TYR A 6 5.48 0.10 8.63
CA TYR A 6 4.29 0.96 8.77
C TYR A 6 4.68 2.42 8.57
N CYS A 7 3.70 3.26 8.24
CA CYS A 7 3.91 4.68 7.98
C CYS A 7 3.63 5.48 9.25
N ILE A 8 4.63 6.19 9.75
CA ILE A 8 4.41 7.26 10.74
C ILE A 8 3.99 8.50 9.98
N LEU A 9 2.74 8.91 10.16
CA LEU A 9 2.17 10.13 9.60
C LEU A 9 1.99 11.19 10.70
N ASP A 10 2.95 11.28 11.62
CA ASP A 10 3.00 12.33 12.64
C ASP A 10 3.76 13.55 12.11
N GLU A 11 3.07 14.67 12.04
CA GLU A 11 3.61 15.96 11.55
C GLU A 11 4.68 16.53 12.48
N ASN A 12 4.72 16.09 13.73
CA ASN A 12 5.73 16.49 14.71
C ASN A 12 6.99 15.61 14.67
N TYR A 13 6.99 14.54 13.85
CA TYR A 13 8.15 13.69 13.70
C TYR A 13 9.29 14.43 12.98
N ALA A 14 10.53 14.18 13.42
CA ALA A 14 11.71 14.85 12.85
C ALA A 14 11.78 14.67 11.33
N ASN A 15 12.12 15.75 10.60
CA ASN A 15 12.25 15.79 9.14
C ASN A 15 10.94 15.57 8.36
N MET A 16 9.77 15.66 9.01
CA MET A 16 8.47 15.55 8.35
C MET A 16 7.97 16.86 7.73
N GLU A 17 8.56 18.00 8.09
CA GLU A 17 8.21 19.34 7.57
C GLU A 17 7.95 19.38 6.06
N PRO A 18 8.81 18.79 5.20
CA PRO A 18 8.64 18.87 3.75
C PRO A 18 7.43 18.08 3.21
N PHE A 19 6.77 17.29 4.05
CA PHE A 19 5.66 16.41 3.69
C PHE A 19 4.36 16.77 4.43
N LYS A 20 4.35 17.80 5.28
CA LYS A 20 3.19 18.13 6.12
C LYS A 20 1.90 18.33 5.31
N GLU A 21 1.98 18.97 4.16
CA GLU A 21 0.81 19.23 3.32
C GLU A 21 0.14 17.97 2.76
N ILE A 22 0.90 16.87 2.55
CA ILE A 22 0.37 15.63 1.96
C ILE A 22 -0.07 14.60 3.01
N ILE A 23 0.24 14.83 4.30
CA ILE A 23 -0.11 13.92 5.39
C ILE A 23 -1.63 13.79 5.59
N PRO A 24 -2.43 14.88 5.64
CA PRO A 24 -3.87 14.77 5.78
C PRO A 24 -4.51 13.87 4.72
N PHE A 25 -4.06 13.99 3.47
CA PHE A 25 -4.51 13.13 2.37
C PHE A 25 -4.30 11.63 2.65
N LEU A 26 -3.16 11.24 3.20
CA LEU A 26 -2.89 9.84 3.55
C LEU A 26 -3.72 9.40 4.76
N LYS A 27 -3.87 10.25 5.77
CA LYS A 27 -4.67 9.99 6.98
C LYS A 27 -6.16 9.79 6.68
N GLU A 28 -6.71 10.57 5.75
CA GLU A 28 -8.11 10.52 5.33
C GLU A 28 -8.37 9.46 4.25
N SER A 29 -7.31 8.86 3.70
CA SER A 29 -7.43 7.88 2.63
C SER A 29 -8.15 6.60 3.10
N ARG A 30 -8.84 5.95 2.16
CA ARG A 30 -9.48 4.64 2.38
C ARG A 30 -8.52 3.47 2.67
N ILE A 31 -7.22 3.74 2.76
CA ILE A 31 -6.18 2.75 3.11
C ILE A 31 -5.45 3.13 4.41
N THR A 32 -5.92 4.12 5.15
CA THR A 32 -5.19 4.70 6.29
C THR A 32 -4.78 3.66 7.33
N LYS A 33 -5.70 2.73 7.68
CA LYS A 33 -5.40 1.63 8.60
C LYS A 33 -4.31 0.72 8.04
N ALA A 34 -4.43 0.32 6.78
CA ALA A 34 -3.40 -0.48 6.12
C ALA A 34 -2.04 0.24 6.06
N LEU A 35 -1.99 1.57 5.99
CA LEU A 35 -0.73 2.34 6.02
C LEU A 35 -0.09 2.42 7.42
N MET A 36 -0.90 2.71 8.44
CA MET A 36 -0.41 3.18 9.73
C MET A 36 -0.40 2.13 10.84
N GLU A 37 -1.24 1.09 10.74
CA GLU A 37 -1.41 0.12 11.81
C GLU A 37 -0.07 -0.54 12.20
N ASN A 38 0.32 -0.38 13.47
CA ASN A 38 1.51 -0.98 14.05
C ASN A 38 1.13 -2.27 14.80
N HIS A 39 0.60 -3.24 14.05
CA HIS A 39 0.17 -4.53 14.59
C HIS A 39 1.38 -5.44 14.82
N LYS A 40 1.61 -5.87 16.06
CA LYS A 40 2.71 -6.81 16.37
C LYS A 40 2.60 -8.05 15.51
N CYS A 41 3.73 -8.50 14.97
CA CYS A 41 3.81 -9.64 14.06
C CYS A 41 4.77 -10.68 14.61
N TYR A 42 4.45 -11.97 14.47
CA TYR A 42 5.27 -13.07 14.98
C TYR A 42 5.74 -13.95 13.82
N GLU A 43 7.04 -14.23 13.76
CA GLU A 43 7.63 -14.95 12.64
C GLU A 43 7.09 -16.37 12.52
N SER A 44 6.96 -17.08 13.63
CA SER A 44 6.40 -18.42 13.73
C SER A 44 4.98 -18.49 13.17
N HIS A 45 4.11 -17.53 13.50
CA HIS A 45 2.73 -17.48 13.03
C HIS A 45 2.66 -17.32 11.52
N VAL A 46 3.38 -16.33 10.98
CA VAL A 46 3.37 -16.05 9.55
C VAL A 46 4.02 -17.19 8.77
N ARG A 47 5.10 -17.78 9.28
CA ARG A 47 5.72 -18.97 8.66
C ARG A 47 4.80 -20.16 8.67
N MET A 48 4.13 -20.43 9.80
CA MET A 48 3.17 -21.52 9.90
C MET A 48 2.03 -21.33 8.90
N PHE A 49 1.49 -20.10 8.82
CA PHE A 49 0.46 -19.75 7.86
C PHE A 49 0.89 -20.09 6.42
N TRP A 50 2.04 -19.56 5.97
CA TRP A 50 2.53 -19.80 4.61
C TRP A 50 2.96 -21.26 4.38
N LYS A 51 3.31 -22.01 5.41
CA LYS A 51 3.65 -23.44 5.29
C LYS A 51 2.43 -24.27 4.97
N SER A 52 1.32 -24.05 5.69
CA SER A 52 0.07 -24.84 5.58
C SER A 52 -0.93 -24.28 4.58
N VAL A 53 -0.65 -23.10 3.99
CA VAL A 53 -1.60 -22.42 3.10
C VAL A 53 -1.95 -23.24 1.85
N ARG A 54 -3.25 -23.24 1.52
CA ARG A 54 -3.85 -23.76 0.28
C ARG A 54 -4.95 -22.81 -0.20
N TYR A 55 -5.25 -22.84 -1.49
CA TYR A 55 -6.34 -22.04 -2.07
C TYR A 55 -7.41 -22.98 -2.63
N ASP A 56 -8.68 -22.72 -2.30
CA ASP A 56 -9.84 -23.39 -2.88
C ASP A 56 -10.47 -22.49 -3.95
N GLU A 57 -10.39 -22.92 -5.21
CA GLU A 57 -10.92 -22.17 -6.37
C GLU A 57 -12.46 -22.12 -6.39
N LYS A 58 -13.15 -23.15 -5.88
CA LYS A 58 -14.62 -23.22 -5.89
C LYS A 58 -15.20 -22.23 -4.89
N GLU A 59 -14.60 -22.19 -3.71
CA GLU A 59 -15.03 -21.31 -2.62
C GLU A 59 -14.34 -19.93 -2.65
N LYS A 60 -13.37 -19.74 -3.55
CA LYS A 60 -12.53 -18.52 -3.65
C LYS A 60 -11.94 -18.13 -2.29
N THR A 61 -11.46 -19.13 -1.55
CA THR A 61 -11.05 -18.98 -0.15
C THR A 61 -9.64 -19.52 0.05
N ILE A 62 -8.82 -18.76 0.77
CA ILE A 62 -7.51 -19.21 1.24
C ILE A 62 -7.71 -19.92 2.57
N TYR A 63 -7.23 -21.14 2.67
CA TYR A 63 -7.22 -21.93 3.89
C TYR A 63 -5.79 -22.06 4.41
N SER A 64 -5.63 -22.06 5.71
CA SER A 64 -4.36 -22.33 6.38
C SER A 64 -4.63 -22.88 7.77
N ALA A 65 -3.58 -23.29 8.47
CA ALA A 65 -3.65 -23.74 9.85
C ALA A 65 -2.59 -23.03 10.69
N VAL A 66 -2.96 -22.64 11.90
CA VAL A 66 -2.04 -22.15 12.94
C VAL A 66 -2.10 -23.05 14.16
N GLN A 67 -0.99 -23.13 14.90
CA GLN A 67 -0.90 -23.93 16.11
C GLN A 67 -1.18 -23.08 17.34
N LYS A 68 -2.05 -23.59 18.23
CA LYS A 68 -2.23 -23.05 19.57
C LYS A 68 -2.29 -24.18 20.59
N LYS A 69 -2.06 -23.85 21.86
CA LYS A 69 -2.29 -24.81 22.95
C LYS A 69 -3.76 -24.84 23.34
N ASP A 70 -4.29 -26.02 23.58
CA ASP A 70 -5.60 -26.21 24.21
C ASP A 70 -5.54 -25.97 25.73
N GLU A 71 -6.67 -26.14 26.41
CA GLU A 71 -6.78 -26.00 27.87
C GLU A 71 -5.90 -27.01 28.64
N ASN A 72 -5.52 -28.11 28.01
CA ASN A 72 -4.69 -29.17 28.58
C ASN A 72 -3.19 -29.00 28.23
N GLY A 73 -2.83 -27.94 27.50
CA GLY A 73 -1.46 -27.65 27.08
C GLY A 73 -0.98 -28.45 25.86
N GLN A 74 -1.88 -29.15 25.16
CA GLN A 74 -1.61 -29.88 23.93
C GLN A 74 -1.67 -28.95 22.71
N ASP A 75 -0.73 -29.09 21.79
CA ASP A 75 -0.74 -28.34 20.54
C ASP A 75 -1.87 -28.85 19.63
N ILE A 76 -2.74 -27.93 19.21
CA ILE A 76 -3.84 -28.16 18.29
C ILE A 76 -3.69 -27.27 17.06
N ASP A 77 -3.94 -27.85 15.89
CA ASP A 77 -4.05 -27.10 14.63
C ASP A 77 -5.45 -26.47 14.54
N VAL A 78 -5.49 -25.16 14.38
CA VAL A 78 -6.73 -24.39 14.16
C VAL A 78 -6.74 -23.95 12.71
N GLU A 79 -7.77 -24.38 11.97
CA GLU A 79 -7.97 -23.93 10.60
C GLU A 79 -8.43 -22.47 10.59
N VAL A 80 -7.81 -21.67 9.72
CA VAL A 80 -8.17 -20.29 9.42
C VAL A 80 -8.54 -20.17 7.95
N LYS A 81 -9.49 -19.29 7.63
CA LYS A 81 -10.01 -19.12 6.28
C LYS A 81 -10.10 -17.64 5.90
N PHE A 82 -9.46 -17.23 4.82
CA PHE A 82 -9.45 -15.84 4.37
C PHE A 82 -10.13 -15.71 3.02
N THR A 83 -11.05 -14.76 2.93
CA THR A 83 -11.68 -14.32 1.69
C THR A 83 -11.30 -12.87 1.40
N VAL A 84 -11.65 -12.37 0.22
CA VAL A 84 -11.51 -10.94 -0.10
C VAL A 84 -12.25 -10.06 0.91
N ALA A 85 -13.42 -10.50 1.38
CA ALA A 85 -14.20 -9.78 2.39
C ALA A 85 -13.49 -9.69 3.75
N GLU A 86 -12.80 -10.76 4.18
CA GLU A 86 -12.00 -10.73 5.40
C GLU A 86 -10.81 -9.78 5.29
N VAL A 87 -10.11 -9.80 4.15
CA VAL A 87 -9.01 -8.85 3.87
C VAL A 87 -9.52 -7.41 3.93
N ARG A 88 -10.63 -7.12 3.26
CA ARG A 88 -11.28 -5.81 3.25
C ARG A 88 -11.61 -5.32 4.67
N ARG A 89 -12.31 -6.17 5.43
CA ARG A 89 -12.79 -5.84 6.77
C ARG A 89 -11.65 -5.64 7.76
N VAL A 90 -10.70 -6.58 7.81
CA VAL A 90 -9.60 -6.54 8.78
C VAL A 90 -8.65 -5.36 8.50
N LEU A 91 -8.37 -5.07 7.22
CA LEU A 91 -7.53 -3.94 6.82
C LEU A 91 -8.28 -2.61 6.73
N ASP A 92 -9.59 -2.61 6.97
CA ASP A 92 -10.49 -1.46 6.88
C ASP A 92 -10.42 -0.72 5.52
N LEU A 93 -10.33 -1.50 4.45
CA LEU A 93 -10.31 -0.97 3.09
C LEU A 93 -11.73 -0.58 2.67
N LYS A 94 -11.92 0.67 2.26
CA LYS A 94 -13.24 1.20 1.83
C LYS A 94 -13.47 0.95 0.33
N ASP A 95 -13.26 -0.28 -0.12
CA ASP A 95 -13.53 -0.73 -1.49
C ASP A 95 -14.69 -1.73 -1.56
N SER A 96 -15.09 -2.11 -2.77
CA SER A 96 -16.20 -3.03 -3.01
C SER A 96 -15.83 -4.15 -4.00
N ASP A 97 -16.63 -5.21 -4.07
CA ASP A 97 -16.45 -6.28 -5.07
C ASP A 97 -16.78 -5.82 -6.50
N ASP A 98 -17.60 -4.77 -6.64
CA ASP A 98 -17.99 -4.17 -7.91
C ASP A 98 -16.94 -3.18 -8.45
N ASP A 99 -15.98 -2.78 -7.61
CA ASP A 99 -14.90 -1.87 -7.98
C ASP A 99 -13.92 -2.54 -8.97
N PRO A 100 -13.36 -1.79 -9.93
CA PRO A 100 -12.40 -2.34 -10.88
C PRO A 100 -11.06 -2.71 -10.20
N ILE A 101 -10.40 -3.74 -10.71
CA ILE A 101 -9.02 -4.12 -10.35
C ILE A 101 -7.97 -3.68 -11.38
N ILE A 102 -8.42 -3.13 -12.52
CA ILE A 102 -7.58 -2.62 -13.60
C ILE A 102 -8.17 -1.27 -14.02
N ILE A 103 -7.30 -0.29 -14.23
CA ILE A 103 -7.67 1.02 -14.79
C ILE A 103 -6.94 1.24 -16.11
N PRO A 104 -7.44 2.13 -16.99
CA PRO A 104 -6.74 2.47 -18.22
C PRO A 104 -5.32 2.99 -17.94
N GLU A 105 -4.32 2.44 -18.61
CA GLU A 105 -2.92 2.86 -18.45
C GLU A 105 -2.73 4.37 -18.69
N ARG A 106 -3.46 4.89 -19.69
CA ARG A 106 -3.50 6.32 -20.02
C ARG A 106 -3.88 7.19 -18.81
N LEU A 107 -4.82 6.74 -17.98
CA LEU A 107 -5.28 7.45 -16.78
C LEU A 107 -4.13 7.57 -15.77
N SER A 108 -3.48 6.44 -15.46
CA SER A 108 -2.35 6.37 -14.52
C SER A 108 -1.19 7.24 -15.01
N LYS A 109 -0.73 7.04 -16.25
CA LYS A 109 0.38 7.82 -16.84
C LYS A 109 0.07 9.32 -16.91
N GLY A 110 -1.16 9.69 -17.24
CA GLY A 110 -1.60 11.09 -17.24
C GLY A 110 -1.45 11.74 -15.86
N LEU A 111 -1.78 11.00 -14.80
CA LEU A 111 -1.67 11.48 -13.43
C LEU A 111 -0.22 11.66 -13.02
N TRP A 112 0.67 10.76 -13.44
CA TRP A 112 2.09 10.83 -13.10
C TRP A 112 2.69 12.19 -13.52
N PHE A 113 2.36 12.67 -14.72
CA PHE A 113 2.81 13.99 -15.18
C PHE A 113 2.27 15.14 -14.33
N ARG A 114 1.00 15.09 -13.90
CA ARG A 114 0.42 16.09 -12.98
C ARG A 114 1.06 16.06 -11.59
N MET A 115 1.52 14.89 -11.17
CA MET A 115 2.30 14.67 -9.95
C MET A 115 3.80 15.03 -10.12
N GLY A 116 4.19 15.69 -11.22
CA GLY A 116 5.57 16.13 -11.45
C GLY A 116 6.53 15.00 -11.80
N TYR A 117 6.06 13.91 -12.39
CA TYR A 117 6.92 12.82 -12.87
C TYR A 117 7.79 13.28 -14.05
N THR A 118 9.10 13.03 -13.93
CA THR A 118 10.12 13.41 -14.91
C THR A 118 10.78 12.22 -15.61
N GLY A 119 10.37 10.99 -15.28
CA GLY A 119 10.91 9.77 -15.88
C GLY A 119 10.25 9.44 -17.23
N HIS A 120 10.82 8.48 -17.95
CA HIS A 120 10.19 7.91 -19.13
C HIS A 120 8.98 7.06 -18.72
N VAL A 121 7.79 7.38 -19.26
CA VAL A 121 6.54 6.72 -18.88
C VAL A 121 6.36 5.32 -19.45
N ASN A 122 7.15 4.94 -20.44
CA ASN A 122 7.13 3.59 -21.03
C ASN A 122 8.22 2.68 -20.45
N ASP A 123 9.04 3.22 -19.54
CA ASP A 123 10.02 2.45 -18.78
C ASP A 123 9.42 2.04 -17.43
N LYS A 124 10.23 1.33 -16.64
CA LYS A 124 9.89 1.05 -15.24
C LYS A 124 9.63 2.36 -14.49
N TYR A 125 8.55 2.37 -13.72
CA TYR A 125 8.23 3.50 -12.87
C TYR A 125 9.28 3.69 -11.77
N LEU A 126 9.80 4.91 -11.62
CA LEU A 126 10.77 5.28 -10.59
C LEU A 126 10.22 6.34 -9.63
N LYS A 127 10.07 5.99 -8.35
CA LYS A 127 9.54 6.94 -7.36
C LYS A 127 10.42 8.19 -7.19
N SER A 128 11.74 8.09 -7.43
CA SER A 128 12.66 9.23 -7.35
C SER A 128 12.40 10.34 -8.36
N ARG A 129 11.65 10.05 -9.42
CA ARG A 129 11.34 10.99 -10.51
C ARG A 129 10.07 11.82 -10.26
N PHE A 130 9.39 11.63 -9.13
CA PHE A 130 8.26 12.46 -8.68
C PHE A 130 8.73 13.68 -7.91
N CYS A 131 7.90 14.73 -7.86
CA CYS A 131 8.11 15.79 -6.88
C CYS A 131 7.94 15.25 -5.44
N ARG A 132 8.44 16.02 -4.48
CA ARG A 132 8.64 15.61 -3.09
C ARG A 132 7.38 15.06 -2.39
N PRO A 133 6.22 15.75 -2.37
CA PRO A 133 5.02 15.26 -1.69
C PRO A 133 4.51 13.94 -2.29
N TYR A 134 4.48 13.82 -3.62
CA TYR A 134 4.00 12.60 -4.27
C TYR A 134 5.00 11.45 -4.18
N LYS A 135 6.30 11.73 -4.20
CA LYS A 135 7.34 10.74 -3.90
C LYS A 135 7.15 10.13 -2.52
N PHE A 136 6.74 10.93 -1.53
CA PHE A 136 6.40 10.45 -0.19
C PHE A 136 5.15 9.57 -0.17
N VAL A 137 4.07 9.97 -0.86
CA VAL A 137 2.86 9.13 -1.02
C VAL A 137 3.21 7.77 -1.62
N VAL A 138 3.94 7.77 -2.73
CA VAL A 138 4.38 6.55 -3.41
C VAL A 138 5.20 5.67 -2.47
N HIS A 139 6.11 6.27 -1.71
CA HIS A 139 6.89 5.55 -0.71
C HIS A 139 5.99 4.87 0.33
N CYS A 140 5.03 5.60 0.91
CA CYS A 140 4.12 5.07 1.92
C CYS A 140 3.32 3.87 1.40
N VAL A 141 2.72 4.00 0.21
CA VAL A 141 1.90 2.93 -0.38
C VAL A 141 2.76 1.73 -0.77
N VAL A 142 3.96 1.93 -1.32
CA VAL A 142 4.89 0.83 -1.62
C VAL A 142 5.29 0.08 -0.35
N GLN A 143 5.66 0.79 0.72
CA GLN A 143 6.05 0.15 1.98
C GLN A 143 4.92 -0.67 2.58
N ALA A 144 3.71 -0.12 2.60
CA ALA A 144 2.59 -0.77 3.25
C ALA A 144 1.96 -1.91 2.43
N LEU A 145 1.80 -1.72 1.11
CA LEU A 145 0.96 -2.59 0.27
C LEU A 145 1.73 -3.45 -0.72
N SER A 146 3.05 -3.24 -0.91
CA SER A 146 3.78 -3.95 -1.95
C SER A 146 4.14 -5.39 -1.56
N HIS A 147 3.86 -6.33 -2.47
CA HIS A 147 4.23 -7.75 -2.29
C HIS A 147 5.69 -8.08 -2.67
N ARG A 148 6.40 -7.24 -3.44
CA ARG A 148 7.69 -7.62 -4.07
C ARG A 148 8.94 -7.01 -3.45
N LYS A 149 10.05 -7.77 -3.57
CA LYS A 149 11.45 -7.33 -3.51
C LYS A 149 11.86 -6.60 -4.82
N GLY A 150 11.20 -5.48 -5.15
CA GLY A 150 11.68 -4.61 -6.23
C GLY A 150 12.98 -3.89 -5.83
N ALA A 151 13.72 -3.37 -6.82
CA ALA A 151 14.73 -2.36 -6.55
C ALA A 151 14.08 -1.22 -5.76
N TYR A 152 14.80 -0.65 -4.78
CA TYR A 152 14.21 0.29 -3.82
C TYR A 152 13.41 1.42 -4.48
N ASP A 153 13.77 1.81 -5.69
CA ASP A 153 13.18 2.93 -6.41
C ASP A 153 12.06 2.56 -7.40
N GLU A 154 11.97 1.28 -7.79
CA GLU A 154 10.98 0.80 -8.75
C GLU A 154 9.63 0.58 -8.08
N THR A 155 8.54 1.03 -8.71
CA THR A 155 7.17 0.80 -8.20
C THR A 155 6.38 -0.07 -9.17
N PRO A 156 5.69 -1.12 -8.68
CA PRO A 156 4.81 -1.93 -9.51
C PRO A 156 3.58 -1.17 -10.02
N ASP A 157 3.08 -1.54 -11.21
CA ASP A 157 1.94 -0.87 -11.84
C ASP A 157 0.67 -0.88 -10.98
N TYR A 158 0.37 -1.99 -10.27
CA TYR A 158 -0.81 -2.04 -9.42
C TYR A 158 -0.73 -1.06 -8.24
N ILE A 159 0.47 -0.77 -7.71
CA ILE A 159 0.65 0.26 -6.69
C ILE A 159 0.34 1.63 -7.29
N MET A 160 0.75 1.86 -8.54
CA MET A 160 0.41 3.09 -9.25
C MET A 160 -1.07 3.22 -9.56
N ASN A 161 -1.76 2.12 -9.84
CA ASN A 161 -3.21 2.12 -9.97
C ASN A 161 -3.90 2.47 -8.65
N ILE A 162 -3.43 1.91 -7.53
CA ILE A 162 -3.93 2.26 -6.19
C ILE A 162 -3.75 3.76 -5.95
N ILE A 163 -2.54 4.30 -6.14
CA ILE A 163 -2.26 5.72 -5.95
C ILE A 163 -3.13 6.58 -6.87
N THR A 164 -3.27 6.18 -8.14
CA THR A 164 -4.09 6.89 -9.12
C THR A 164 -5.55 6.99 -8.66
N CYS A 165 -6.13 5.87 -8.24
CA CYS A 165 -7.51 5.86 -7.75
C CYS A 165 -7.66 6.58 -6.40
N LEU A 166 -6.65 6.57 -5.53
CA LEU A 166 -6.67 7.33 -4.29
C LEU A 166 -6.68 8.84 -4.56
N VAL A 167 -5.80 9.29 -5.45
CA VAL A 167 -5.62 10.71 -5.77
C VAL A 167 -6.80 11.26 -6.59
N LEU A 168 -7.37 10.48 -7.50
CA LEU A 168 -8.54 10.85 -8.31
C LEU A 168 -9.89 10.51 -7.67
N ASN A 169 -9.87 9.94 -6.46
CA ASN A 169 -11.05 9.45 -5.73
C ASN A 169 -11.94 8.48 -6.53
N ARG A 170 -11.32 7.55 -7.27
CA ARG A 170 -12.03 6.56 -8.09
C ARG A 170 -12.21 5.23 -7.36
N PRO A 171 -13.29 4.48 -7.60
CA PRO A 171 -13.43 3.12 -7.10
C PRO A 171 -12.26 2.24 -7.55
N TYR A 172 -11.77 1.38 -6.67
CA TYR A 172 -10.70 0.42 -6.98
C TYR A 172 -10.64 -0.67 -5.92
N ASN A 173 -10.70 -1.93 -6.34
CA ASN A 173 -10.74 -3.07 -5.44
C ASN A 173 -9.34 -3.48 -4.99
N ILE A 174 -8.82 -2.77 -3.99
CA ILE A 174 -7.51 -3.00 -3.35
C ILE A 174 -7.49 -4.36 -2.67
N SER A 175 -8.58 -4.73 -2.00
CA SER A 175 -8.76 -6.00 -1.30
C SER A 175 -8.54 -7.18 -2.25
N GLN A 176 -9.17 -7.17 -3.43
CA GLN A 176 -9.00 -8.20 -4.45
C GLN A 176 -7.58 -8.22 -5.01
N VAL A 177 -6.94 -7.07 -5.22
CA VAL A 177 -5.54 -7.00 -5.70
C VAL A 177 -4.58 -7.64 -4.69
N LEU A 178 -4.70 -7.30 -3.40
CA LEU A 178 -3.89 -7.92 -2.34
C LEU A 178 -4.15 -9.43 -2.25
N PHE A 179 -5.42 -9.85 -2.35
CA PHE A 179 -5.80 -11.26 -2.32
C PHE A 179 -5.23 -12.05 -3.50
N ASN A 180 -5.28 -11.49 -4.71
CA ASN A 180 -4.68 -12.11 -5.90
C ASN A 180 -3.17 -12.32 -5.72
N HIS A 181 -2.46 -11.35 -5.15
CA HIS A 181 -1.03 -11.51 -4.87
C HIS A 181 -0.74 -12.56 -3.80
N MET A 182 -1.62 -12.74 -2.82
CA MET A 182 -1.51 -13.88 -1.90
C MET A 182 -1.69 -15.21 -2.64
N ILE A 183 -2.67 -15.33 -3.54
CA ILE A 183 -2.86 -16.53 -4.37
C ILE A 183 -1.63 -16.81 -5.25
N ASP A 184 -1.06 -15.79 -5.88
CA ASP A 184 0.15 -15.93 -6.69
C ASP A 184 1.33 -16.44 -5.86
N ASN A 185 1.47 -15.97 -4.61
CA ASN A 185 2.48 -16.47 -3.68
C ASN A 185 2.27 -17.93 -3.26
N ILE A 186 1.01 -18.39 -3.19
CA ILE A 186 0.68 -19.81 -2.91
C ILE A 186 1.11 -20.71 -4.07
N LYS A 187 0.96 -20.23 -5.32
CA LYS A 187 1.31 -20.96 -6.54
C LYS A 187 2.82 -21.02 -6.80
N GLY A 188 3.58 -20.05 -6.28
CA GLY A 188 5.03 -19.96 -6.44
C GLY A 188 5.84 -20.47 -5.25
N GLU A 189 7.08 -19.98 -5.12
CA GLU A 189 7.86 -20.15 -3.90
C GLU A 189 7.21 -19.36 -2.77
N LYS A 190 6.80 -20.06 -1.71
CA LYS A 190 6.05 -19.47 -0.60
C LYS A 190 6.95 -18.57 0.25
N TYR A 191 7.03 -17.30 -0.12
CA TYR A 191 7.74 -16.29 0.66
C TYR A 191 6.86 -15.76 1.80
N ILE A 192 7.49 -15.23 2.86
CA ILE A 192 6.83 -14.46 3.91
C ILE A 192 6.33 -13.14 3.29
N MET A 193 5.13 -13.19 2.73
CA MET A 193 4.42 -12.05 2.15
C MET A 193 3.44 -11.49 3.17
N TYR A 194 3.27 -10.17 3.17
CA TYR A 194 2.34 -9.45 4.03
C TYR A 194 2.31 -9.89 5.52
N PRO A 195 3.46 -10.07 6.19
CA PRO A 195 3.52 -10.59 7.57
C PRO A 195 2.57 -9.84 8.51
N ARG A 196 2.54 -8.50 8.44
CA ARG A 196 1.64 -7.67 9.23
C ARG A 196 0.15 -7.96 8.96
N PHE A 197 -0.26 -8.01 7.69
CA PHE A 197 -1.67 -8.26 7.34
C PHE A 197 -2.09 -9.69 7.69
N ILE A 198 -1.20 -10.66 7.48
CA ILE A 198 -1.44 -12.05 7.90
C ILE A 198 -1.63 -12.11 9.42
N GLN A 199 -0.77 -11.47 10.22
CA GLN A 199 -0.97 -11.48 11.67
C GLN A 199 -2.27 -10.78 12.09
N MET A 200 -2.65 -9.67 11.45
CA MET A 200 -3.94 -9.02 11.72
C MET A 200 -5.13 -9.95 11.43
N LEU A 201 -5.09 -10.69 10.32
CA LEU A 201 -6.12 -11.66 9.95
C LEU A 201 -6.16 -12.86 10.91
N LEU A 202 -5.00 -13.34 11.36
CA LEU A 202 -4.89 -14.42 12.33
C LEU A 202 -5.43 -14.01 13.70
N ASP A 203 -5.07 -12.83 14.20
CA ASP A 203 -5.52 -12.34 15.50
C ASP A 203 -7.04 -12.06 15.50
N ASP A 204 -7.61 -11.69 14.35
CA ASP A 204 -9.04 -11.49 14.21
C ASP A 204 -9.83 -12.81 14.27
N GLN A 205 -9.33 -13.90 13.65
CA GLN A 205 -10.00 -15.21 13.69
C GLN A 205 -9.65 -16.06 14.91
N VAL A 206 -8.44 -15.88 15.46
CA VAL A 206 -7.91 -16.64 16.61
C VAL A 206 -7.34 -15.67 17.65
N PRO A 207 -8.18 -14.94 18.43
CA PRO A 207 -7.72 -13.88 19.33
C PRO A 207 -6.74 -14.34 20.43
N ASN A 208 -6.81 -15.62 20.81
CA ASN A 208 -6.01 -16.22 21.87
C ASN A 208 -4.81 -17.02 21.33
N LEU A 209 -4.32 -16.69 20.13
CA LEU A 209 -3.10 -17.30 19.59
C LEU A 209 -1.90 -16.98 20.51
N PRO A 210 -1.15 -17.97 21.01
CA PRO A 210 -0.02 -17.73 21.91
C PRO A 210 1.06 -16.87 21.26
N LYS A 211 1.60 -15.88 21.97
CA LYS A 211 2.55 -14.90 21.42
C LYS A 211 3.88 -15.01 22.16
N ASP A 212 4.94 -15.40 21.45
CA ASP A 212 6.30 -15.42 22.00
C ASP A 212 7.02 -14.09 21.70
N PRO A 213 7.37 -13.28 22.71
CA PRO A 213 8.09 -12.02 22.51
C PRO A 213 9.45 -12.18 21.81
N VAL A 214 10.08 -13.36 21.90
CA VAL A 214 11.38 -13.63 21.24
C VAL A 214 11.21 -13.80 19.72
N ASP A 215 10.00 -14.16 19.29
CA ASP A 215 9.62 -14.40 17.89
C ASP A 215 9.00 -13.16 17.20
N GLU A 216 8.92 -12.02 17.91
CA GLU A 216 8.33 -10.79 17.38
C GLU A 216 9.17 -10.22 16.21
N LEU A 217 8.58 -10.19 15.02
CA LEU A 217 9.11 -9.49 13.86
C LEU A 217 8.98 -7.98 14.09
N LYS A 218 10.11 -7.33 14.37
CA LYS A 218 10.18 -5.88 14.55
C LYS A 218 9.75 -5.15 13.29
N LEU A 219 8.57 -4.53 13.36
CA LEU A 219 8.14 -3.61 12.31
C LEU A 219 9.04 -2.39 12.29
N GLN A 220 9.45 -1.98 11.09
CA GLN A 220 10.19 -0.76 10.85
C GLN A 220 9.21 0.37 10.54
N HIS A 221 9.65 1.61 10.77
CA HIS A 221 8.97 2.79 10.28
C HIS A 221 9.95 3.62 9.46
N MET A 222 9.43 4.64 8.76
CA MET A 222 10.28 5.64 8.11
C MET A 222 11.15 6.33 9.16
N SER A 223 12.46 6.07 9.09
CA SER A 223 13.46 6.74 9.93
C SER A 223 13.73 8.17 9.45
N SER A 224 14.40 8.97 10.28
CA SER A 224 14.91 10.29 9.88
C SER A 224 15.76 10.23 8.61
N ASP A 225 16.56 9.17 8.45
CA ASP A 225 17.37 8.94 7.24
C ASP A 225 16.50 8.65 6.01
N THR A 226 15.40 7.92 6.20
CA THR A 226 14.44 7.65 5.12
C THR A 226 13.80 8.94 4.65
N LEU A 227 13.34 9.78 5.58
CA LEU A 227 12.74 11.08 5.28
C LEU A 227 13.74 12.02 4.60
N ASN A 228 14.99 12.07 5.08
CA ASN A 228 16.06 12.84 4.45
C ASN A 228 16.36 12.39 3.01
N ARG A 229 16.32 11.08 2.74
CA ARG A 229 16.46 10.54 1.38
C ARG A 229 15.26 10.85 0.49
N LEU A 230 14.06 10.91 1.07
CA LEU A 230 12.85 11.31 0.34
C LEU A 230 12.89 12.80 -0.03
N ASN A 231 13.46 13.63 0.85
CA ASN A 231 13.59 15.08 0.66
C ASN A 231 14.56 15.48 -0.47
N LYS A 232 15.50 14.60 -0.85
CA LYS A 232 16.50 14.85 -1.89
C LYS A 232 16.07 14.37 -3.28
N TYR A 233 16.46 15.09 -4.32
CA TYR A 233 16.30 14.68 -5.71
C TYR A 233 17.55 13.97 -6.23
N LYS A 234 17.37 12.96 -7.08
CA LYS A 234 18.47 12.39 -7.87
C LYS A 234 18.58 13.19 -9.16
N ASP A 235 19.80 13.54 -9.55
CA ASP A 235 20.13 14.16 -10.84
C ASP A 235 19.52 15.56 -11.08
N LEU A 236 19.05 16.24 -10.03
CA LEU A 236 18.60 17.63 -10.08
C LEU A 236 19.51 18.49 -9.20
N ILE A 237 19.74 19.73 -9.61
CA ILE A 237 20.38 20.74 -8.77
C ILE A 237 19.49 20.95 -7.54
N GLU A 238 20.10 21.09 -6.36
CA GLU A 238 19.40 21.42 -5.12
C GLU A 238 18.47 22.63 -5.37
N ASP A 239 17.21 22.54 -4.91
CA ASP A 239 16.14 23.53 -5.12
C ASP A 239 15.52 23.68 -6.53
N GLN A 240 15.90 22.84 -7.51
CA GLN A 240 15.15 22.71 -8.77
C GLN A 240 14.12 21.57 -8.70
N GLU A 241 13.07 21.76 -7.90
CA GLU A 241 11.95 20.81 -7.79
C GLU A 241 11.15 20.73 -9.10
N PRO A 242 10.82 19.52 -9.61
CA PRO A 242 9.90 19.38 -10.74
C PRO A 242 8.60 20.11 -10.45
N ARG A 243 8.23 21.06 -11.31
CA ARG A 243 7.03 21.87 -11.12
C ARG A 243 5.80 20.98 -11.08
N VAL A 244 5.12 20.97 -9.94
CA VAL A 244 3.76 20.43 -9.85
C VAL A 244 2.84 21.37 -10.63
N LYS A 245 2.16 20.87 -11.67
CA LYS A 245 1.10 21.62 -12.36
C LYS A 245 -0.14 21.68 -11.46
N GLY A 246 -0.07 22.50 -10.40
CA GLY A 246 -1.10 22.65 -9.37
C GLY A 246 -1.33 21.37 -8.55
N MET A 247 -1.50 21.50 -7.23
CA MET A 247 -1.92 20.34 -6.42
C MET A 247 -3.25 19.80 -6.96
N ILE A 248 -3.33 18.47 -7.07
CA ILE A 248 -4.52 17.77 -7.56
C ILE A 248 -5.68 18.13 -6.65
N GLU A 249 -6.87 18.38 -7.22
CA GLU A 249 -7.99 19.00 -6.50
C GLU A 249 -8.38 18.27 -5.23
N LYS A 250 -8.17 16.94 -5.17
CA LYS A 250 -8.38 16.17 -3.94
C LYS A 250 -7.55 16.63 -2.74
N LEU A 251 -6.33 17.13 -2.96
CA LEU A 251 -5.52 17.70 -1.88
C LEU A 251 -6.08 19.01 -1.33
N LYS A 252 -7.01 19.64 -2.07
CA LYS A 252 -7.72 20.86 -1.67
C LYS A 252 -9.15 20.60 -1.23
N ASN A 253 -9.78 19.54 -1.74
CA ASN A 253 -11.16 19.14 -1.49
C ASN A 253 -11.25 17.61 -1.34
N PRO A 254 -11.40 17.07 -0.11
CA PRO A 254 -11.47 15.63 0.12
C PRO A 254 -12.59 14.91 -0.65
N ASP A 255 -13.69 15.61 -0.93
CA ASP A 255 -14.87 15.10 -1.64
C ASP A 255 -14.74 15.14 -3.17
N TYR A 256 -13.61 15.64 -3.70
CA TYR A 256 -13.36 15.71 -5.13
C TYR A 256 -13.43 14.32 -5.77
N VAL A 257 -14.17 14.19 -6.87
CA VAL A 257 -14.19 13.01 -7.74
C VAL A 257 -13.82 13.46 -9.14
N ALA A 258 -12.75 12.87 -9.69
CA ALA A 258 -12.23 13.27 -10.98
C ALA A 258 -13.22 12.99 -12.12
N LEU A 259 -13.51 14.03 -12.92
CA LEU A 259 -14.37 13.93 -14.10
C LEU A 259 -13.95 12.78 -15.04
N GLU A 260 -14.93 12.21 -15.73
CA GLU A 260 -14.73 11.15 -16.70
C GLU A 260 -13.96 11.64 -17.95
N ASN A 261 -13.64 10.72 -18.87
CA ASN A 261 -13.03 11.05 -20.16
C ASN A 261 -11.75 11.90 -20.12
N ASP A 262 -10.92 11.72 -19.08
CA ASP A 262 -9.68 12.48 -18.88
C ASP A 262 -9.89 14.01 -18.67
N GLU A 263 -11.12 14.48 -18.43
CA GLU A 263 -11.40 15.93 -18.28
C GLU A 263 -10.71 16.56 -17.06
N TRP A 264 -10.47 15.77 -16.02
CA TRP A 264 -9.69 16.16 -14.84
C TRP A 264 -8.27 16.69 -15.17
N ARG A 265 -7.74 16.37 -16.36
CA ARG A 265 -6.44 16.90 -16.84
C ARG A 265 -6.49 18.39 -17.15
N HIS A 266 -7.68 18.92 -17.42
CA HIS A 266 -7.92 20.30 -17.81
C HIS A 266 -8.43 21.17 -16.65
N GLU A 267 -8.69 20.56 -15.49
CA GLU A 267 -9.05 21.28 -14.27
C GLU A 267 -7.82 22.03 -13.70
N ASN A 268 -8.03 23.33 -13.40
CA ASN A 268 -7.02 24.35 -13.09
C ASN A 268 -6.04 24.67 -14.22
N ASN A 269 -6.57 24.94 -15.41
CA ASN A 269 -5.82 25.49 -16.53
C ASN A 269 -5.46 26.97 -16.26
N ASN A 270 -4.39 27.24 -15.50
CA ASN A 270 -3.56 28.40 -15.84
C ASN A 270 -2.75 28.01 -17.09
N SER A 271 -3.48 28.03 -18.21
CA SER A 271 -3.07 27.87 -19.61
C SER A 271 -2.12 26.70 -19.94
N GLU A 272 -2.64 25.71 -20.65
CA GLU A 272 -2.13 25.34 -21.97
C GLU A 272 -3.31 24.87 -22.84
N ALA A 273 -3.35 25.38 -24.07
CA ALA A 273 -4.45 25.28 -25.01
C ALA A 273 -4.75 23.82 -25.40
N ARG A 274 -6.01 23.60 -25.77
CA ARG A 274 -6.44 22.39 -26.46
C ARG A 274 -5.81 22.42 -27.86
N ASP A 275 -4.81 21.58 -28.09
CA ASP A 275 -4.42 21.06 -29.40
C ASP A 275 -3.91 19.61 -29.23
#